data_AF-A0A4W5Q058-F1
#
_entry.id   AF-A0A4W5Q058-F1
#
_cell.length_a   1.000
_cell.length_b   1.000
_cell.length_c   1.000
_cell.angle_alpha   90.00
_cell.angle_beta   90.00
_cell.angle_gamma   90.00
#
_symmetry.space_group_name_H-M   'P 1'
#
loop_
_entity.id
_entity.type
_entity.pdbx_description
1 polymer ?
#
loop_
_entity_poly.entity_id
_entity_poly.type
_entity_poly.pdbx_seq_one_letter_code
_entity_poly.pdbx_strand_id
1 'polypeptide(L)'
;MASAGLEILGMIFCVSGWLGVMVACGLPMWRVAAYIGQNIVISQVIWEGLWMNCSVQSTGQMHCKVHDSMLGLPVDLQAARECYMSEER
;
A
#
# COMPACT_ATOMS: atom_id res chain seq x y z
N MET A 1 21.09 36.37 6.31
CA MET A 1 20.55 35.55 5.20
C MET A 1 20.28 34.12 5.67
N ALA A 2 19.69 33.95 6.86
CA ALA A 2 19.49 32.63 7.48
C ALA A 2 18.07 32.06 7.23
N SER A 3 17.06 32.91 7.08
CA SER A 3 15.68 32.46 6.87
C SER A 3 15.48 31.81 5.49
N ALA A 4 16.04 32.38 4.42
CA ALA A 4 15.90 31.83 3.07
C ALA A 4 16.45 30.39 2.94
N GLY A 5 17.52 30.05 3.67
CA GLY A 5 18.05 28.69 3.69
C GLY A 5 17.12 27.68 4.36
N LEU A 6 16.44 28.08 5.44
CA LEU A 6 15.50 27.22 6.16
C LEU A 6 14.22 26.95 5.34
N GLU A 7 13.71 27.98 4.65
CA GLU A 7 12.54 27.88 3.76
C GLU A 7 12.79 26.90 2.59
N ILE A 8 13.97 26.98 1.95
CA ILE A 8 14.34 26.09 0.85
C ILE A 8 14.46 24.64 1.34
N LEU A 9 15.07 24.43 2.51
CA LEU A 9 15.14 23.08 3.11
C LEU A 9 13.73 22.55 3.41
N GLY A 10 12.84 23.36 3.98
CA GLY A 10 11.45 22.98 4.24
C GLY A 10 10.70 22.55 2.96
N MET A 11 10.89 23.29 1.86
CA MET A 11 10.31 22.96 0.55
C MET A 11 10.81 21.61 0.02
N ILE A 12 12.11 21.32 0.14
CA ILE A 12 12.69 20.04 -0.29
C ILE A 12 12.15 18.87 0.54
N PHE A 13 12.01 19.06 1.86
CA PHE A 13 11.42 18.05 2.74
C PHE A 13 9.94 17.80 2.42
N CYS A 14 9.15 18.84 2.14
CA CYS A 14 7.75 18.67 1.73
C CYS A 14 7.63 17.87 0.41
N VAL A 15 8.40 18.24 -0.62
CA VAL A 15 8.33 17.56 -1.92
C VAL A 15 8.78 16.10 -1.82
N SER A 16 9.85 15.83 -1.07
CA SER A 16 10.32 14.46 -0.87
C SER A 16 9.34 13.61 -0.05
N GLY A 17 8.70 14.19 0.97
CA GLY A 17 7.63 13.54 1.72
C GLY A 17 6.43 13.18 0.83
N TRP A 18 5.98 14.12 0.00
CA TRP A 18 4.87 13.90 -0.94
C TRP A 18 5.17 12.78 -1.95
N LEU A 19 6.36 12.77 -2.55
CA LEU A 19 6.82 11.69 -3.43
C LEU A 19 6.91 10.35 -2.71
N GLY A 20 7.33 10.34 -1.44
CA GLY A 20 7.39 9.13 -0.61
C GLY A 20 6.01 8.51 -0.39
N VAL A 21 4.99 9.31 -0.12
CA VAL A 21 3.61 8.84 0.07
C VAL A 21 3.03 8.28 -1.24
N MET A 22 3.28 8.94 -2.37
CA MET A 22 2.94 8.46 -3.71
C MET A 22 3.50 7.05 -3.98
N VAL A 23 4.80 6.85 -3.71
CA VAL A 23 5.46 5.55 -3.92
C VAL A 23 4.93 4.49 -2.95
N ALA A 24 4.73 4.85 -1.67
CA ALA A 24 4.16 3.95 -0.68
C ALA A 24 2.77 3.44 -1.09
N CYS A 25 1.91 4.29 -1.66
CA CYS A 25 0.59 3.90 -2.17
C CYS A 25 0.64 2.93 -3.35
N GLY A 26 1.64 3.03 -4.22
CA GLY A 26 1.80 2.13 -5.37
C GLY A 26 2.32 0.73 -5.01
N LEU A 27 2.99 0.58 -3.86
CA LEU A 27 3.59 -0.68 -3.44
C LEU A 27 2.54 -1.62 -2.82
N PRO A 28 2.54 -2.93 -3.13
CA PRO A 28 1.59 -3.89 -2.56
C PRO A 28 1.99 -4.43 -1.17
N MET A 29 2.83 -3.70 -0.42
CA MET A 29 3.39 -4.16 0.86
C MET A 29 2.63 -3.67 2.10
N TRP A 30 1.41 -3.15 1.93
CA TRP A 30 0.64 -2.53 3.01
C TRP A 30 0.27 -3.54 4.09
N ARG A 31 -0.08 -4.77 3.68
CA ARG A 31 -0.37 -5.85 4.63
C ARG A 31 0.09 -7.18 4.08
N VAL A 32 0.90 -7.89 4.86
CA VAL A 32 1.33 -9.26 4.55
C VAL A 32 0.52 -10.21 5.42
N ALA A 33 -0.34 -11.01 4.79
CA ALA A 33 -1.10 -12.05 5.46
C ALA A 33 -0.55 -13.42 5.05
N ALA A 34 0.08 -14.12 5.99
CA ALA A 34 0.66 -15.43 5.74
C ALA A 34 -0.23 -16.50 6.39
N TYR A 35 -0.93 -17.29 5.57
CA TYR A 35 -1.81 -18.36 6.05
C TYR A 35 -1.01 -19.67 6.07
N ILE A 36 -0.34 -19.93 7.20
CA ILE A 36 0.37 -21.19 7.48
C ILE A 36 -0.24 -21.81 8.74
N GLY A 37 -0.98 -22.92 8.60
CA GLY A 37 -1.60 -23.62 9.73
C GLY A 37 -2.02 -25.03 9.37
N GLN A 38 -2.02 -25.95 10.35
CA GLN A 38 -2.25 -27.40 10.19
C GLN A 38 -3.63 -27.80 9.60
N ASN A 39 -4.57 -26.85 9.45
CA ASN A 39 -5.92 -27.11 8.92
C ASN A 39 -6.18 -26.44 7.55
N ILE A 40 -5.14 -25.91 6.89
CA ILE A 40 -5.26 -25.17 5.62
C ILE A 40 -4.65 -26.01 4.49
N VAL A 41 -5.48 -26.46 3.55
CA VAL A 41 -5.12 -27.37 2.44
C VAL A 41 -4.06 -26.79 1.48
N ILE A 42 -3.78 -25.49 1.54
CA ILE A 42 -2.78 -24.80 0.70
C ILE A 42 -2.16 -23.63 1.47
N SER A 43 -0.84 -23.67 1.72
CA SER A 43 -0.13 -22.52 2.29
C SER A 43 -0.09 -21.39 1.27
N GLN A 44 -0.56 -20.21 1.66
CA GLN A 44 -0.62 -19.04 0.80
C GLN A 44 -0.09 -17.81 1.54
N VAL A 45 0.83 -17.09 0.90
CA VAL A 45 1.33 -15.79 1.35
C VAL A 45 0.67 -14.74 0.49
N ILE A 46 -0.12 -13.88 1.12
CA ILE A 46 -0.91 -12.86 0.44
C ILE A 46 -0.29 -11.49 0.72
N TRP A 47 0.06 -10.80 -0.35
CA TRP A 47 0.58 -9.43 -0.36
C TRP A 47 -0.55 -8.50 -0.74
N GLU A 48 -1.19 -7.93 0.26
CA GLU A 48 -2.32 -7.02 0.10
C GLU A 48 -1.78 -5.59 -0.07
N GLY A 49 -1.94 -5.07 -1.28
CA GLY A 49 -1.75 -3.67 -1.61
C GLY A 49 -3.06 -2.90 -1.62
N LEU A 50 -2.96 -1.57 -1.62
CA LEU A 50 -4.12 -0.68 -1.70
C LEU A 50 -4.88 -0.81 -3.05
N TRP A 51 -4.17 -1.18 -4.12
CA TRP A 51 -4.69 -1.24 -5.49
C TRP A 51 -4.65 -2.65 -6.12
N MET A 52 -3.69 -3.49 -5.71
CA MET A 52 -3.57 -4.87 -6.15
C MET A 52 -3.32 -5.80 -4.98
N ASN A 53 -3.78 -7.04 -5.11
CA ASN A 53 -3.43 -8.12 -4.22
C ASN A 53 -2.69 -9.21 -4.98
N CYS A 54 -1.54 -9.65 -4.48
CA CYS A 54 -0.79 -10.77 -5.05
C CYS A 54 -0.71 -11.91 -4.04
N SER A 55 -1.35 -13.04 -4.37
CA SER A 55 -1.26 -14.26 -3.58
C SER A 55 -0.27 -15.24 -4.21
N VAL A 56 0.66 -15.73 -3.39
CA VAL A 56 1.62 -16.77 -3.77
C VAL A 56 1.23 -18.05 -3.04
N GLN A 57 0.84 -19.06 -3.82
CA GLN A 57 0.38 -20.34 -3.30
C GLN A 57 1.47 -21.42 -3.46
N SER A 58 1.51 -22.41 -2.56
CA SER A 58 2.52 -23.50 -2.55
C SER A 58 2.65 -24.29 -3.86
N THR A 59 1.62 -24.22 -4.71
CA THR A 59 1.58 -24.79 -6.07
C THR A 59 2.41 -24.02 -7.10
N GLY A 60 3.07 -22.93 -6.71
CA GLY A 60 3.95 -22.12 -7.56
C GLY A 60 3.22 -21.14 -8.48
N GLN A 61 1.89 -21.06 -8.41
CA GLN A 61 1.11 -20.07 -9.15
C GLN A 61 1.10 -18.76 -8.36
N MET A 62 1.61 -17.68 -8.96
CA MET A 62 1.38 -16.33 -8.48
C MET A 62 0.12 -15.79 -9.13
N HIS A 63 -0.87 -15.42 -8.33
CA HIS A 63 -2.07 -14.77 -8.83
C HIS A 63 -2.11 -13.35 -8.29
N CYS A 64 -1.77 -12.39 -9.16
CA CYS A 64 -2.04 -10.98 -8.91
C CYS A 64 -3.42 -10.64 -9.46
N LYS A 65 -4.30 -10.14 -8.61
CA LYS A 65 -5.61 -9.60 -8.98
C LYS A 65 -5.69 -8.15 -8.53
N VAL A 66 -6.07 -7.28 -9.47
CA VAL A 66 -6.48 -5.91 -9.16
C VAL A 66 -7.87 -5.96 -8.53
N HIS A 67 -8.11 -5.12 -7.52
CA HIS A 67 -9.41 -5.03 -6.90
C HIS A 67 -10.40 -4.32 -7.85
N ASP A 68 -11.23 -5.10 -8.55
CA ASP A 68 -12.28 -4.60 -9.47
C ASP A 68 -13.47 -3.91 -8.75
N SER A 69 -13.58 -4.02 -7.43
CA SER A 69 -14.67 -3.41 -6.67
C SER A 69 -14.27 -3.06 -5.23
N MET A 70 -14.62 -1.85 -4.80
CA MET A 70 -14.40 -1.32 -3.45
C MET A 70 -15.26 -1.99 -2.36
N LEU A 71 -16.20 -2.86 -2.73
CA LEU A 71 -17.25 -3.34 -1.83
C LEU A 71 -16.87 -4.59 -1.01
N GLY A 72 -15.65 -5.11 -1.18
CA GLY A 72 -15.16 -6.30 -0.46
C GLY A 72 -13.82 -6.11 0.25
N LEU A 73 -13.25 -4.90 0.23
CA LEU A 73 -11.97 -4.61 0.86
C LEU A 73 -12.19 -4.23 2.33
N PRO A 74 -11.37 -4.68 3.29
CA PRO A 74 -11.51 -4.31 4.70
C PRO A 74 -11.46 -2.79 4.88
N VAL A 75 -12.28 -2.30 5.80
CA VAL A 75 -12.52 -0.87 6.06
C VAL A 75 -11.23 -0.08 6.27
N ASP A 76 -10.18 -0.70 6.81
CA ASP A 76 -8.87 -0.07 7.04
C ASP A 76 -8.16 0.32 5.72
N LEU A 77 -8.24 -0.53 4.68
CA LEU A 77 -7.65 -0.25 3.37
C LEU A 77 -8.47 0.80 2.61
N GLN A 78 -9.79 0.83 2.80
CA GLN A 78 -10.64 1.85 2.20
C GLN A 78 -10.40 3.21 2.85
N ALA A 79 -10.33 3.27 4.18
CA ALA A 79 -9.99 4.49 4.92
C ALA A 79 -8.60 5.04 4.55
N ALA A 80 -7.60 4.16 4.37
CA ALA A 80 -6.28 4.58 3.91
C ALA A 80 -6.30 5.24 2.52
N ARG A 81 -7.12 4.73 1.60
CA ARG A 81 -7.30 5.29 0.25
C ARG A 81 -8.02 6.64 0.29
N GLU A 82 -9.09 6.74 1.06
CA GLU A 82 -9.84 8.00 1.22
C GLU A 82 -8.97 9.09 1.90
N CYS A 83 -8.18 8.72 2.90
CA CYS A 83 -7.25 9.65 3.56
C CYS A 83 -6.22 10.18 2.57
N TYR A 84 -5.64 9.31 1.73
CA TYR A 84 -4.71 9.74 0.67
C TYR A 84 -5.38 10.63 -0.39
N MET A 85 -6.55 10.23 -0.89
CA MET A 85 -7.28 11.02 -1.89
C MET A 85 -7.78 12.36 -1.34
N SER A 86 -7.91 12.51 -0.02
CA SER A 86 -8.25 13.78 0.63
C SER A 86 -7.10 14.77 0.71
N GLU A 87 -5.85 14.31 0.67
CA GLU A 87 -4.66 15.18 0.66
C GLU A 87 -4.44 15.84 -0.72
N GLU A 88 -4.95 15.25 -1.78
CA GLU A 88 -4.79 15.74 -3.16
C GLU A 88 -5.94 16.66 -3.62
N ARG A 89 -6.92 16.94 -2.76
CA ARG A 89 -8.04 17.88 -3.01
C ARG A 89 -7.85 19.20 -2.27
#